data_AF-A0A3S0K8D5-F1
#
_entry.id   AF-A0A3S0K8D5-F1
#
_cell.length_a   1.000
_cell.length_b   1.000
_cell.length_c   1.000
_cell.angle_alpha   90.00
_cell.angle_beta   90.00
_cell.angle_gamma   90.00
#
_symmetry.space_group_name_H-M   'P 1'
#
loop_
_entity.id
_entity.type
_entity.pdbx_description
1 polymer ?
#
loop_
_entity_poly.entity_id
_entity_poly.type
_entity_poly.pdbx_seq_one_letter_code
_entity_poly.pdbx_strand_id
1 'polypeptide(L)' 'MNALVEFEAQRLTDLFNQGDTLNIYMFMDMMNMPIDVQDRLFTEISSLRNIDKGKIENIIESHGQSLMDERLNY' A
#
# COMPACT_ATOMS: atom_id res chain seq x y z
N MET A 1 -6.55 15.24 -0.79
CA MET A 1 -6.79 13.79 -0.81
C MET A 1 -6.88 13.36 -2.25
N ASN A 2 -5.94 12.52 -2.70
CA ASN A 2 -5.97 11.96 -4.04
C ASN A 2 -7.03 10.83 -4.07
N ALA A 3 -8.09 10.99 -4.86
CA ALA A 3 -9.15 9.97 -4.98
C ALA A 3 -8.63 8.60 -5.44
N LEU A 4 -7.46 8.56 -6.10
CA LEU A 4 -6.75 7.35 -6.46
C LEU A 4 -6.26 6.60 -5.21
N VAL A 5 -5.61 7.31 -4.29
CA VAL A 5 -5.02 6.73 -3.08
C VAL A 5 -6.09 6.21 -2.13
N GLU A 6 -7.22 6.91 -1.99
CA GLU A 6 -8.34 6.42 -1.20
C GLU A 6 -8.91 5.09 -1.75
N PHE A 7 -8.96 4.95 -3.08
CA PHE A 7 -9.42 3.73 -3.73
C PHE A 7 -8.40 2.59 -3.56
N GLU A 8 -7.12 2.88 -3.72
CA GLU A 8 -6.02 1.93 -3.53
C GLU A 8 -5.96 1.44 -2.07
N ALA A 9 -6.08 2.36 -1.11
CA ALA A 9 -6.11 2.06 0.31
C ALA A 9 -7.31 1.20 0.69
N GLN A 10 -8.49 1.53 0.16
CA GLN A 10 -9.69 0.75 0.45
C GLN A 10 -9.61 -0.67 -0.13
N ARG A 11 -9.06 -0.82 -1.33
CA ARG A 11 -8.90 -2.12 -1.97
C ARG A 11 -7.83 -2.97 -1.28
N LEU A 12 -6.70 -2.38 -0.89
CA LEU A 12 -5.70 -3.04 -0.04
C LEU A 12 -6.30 -3.48 1.28
N THR A 13 -7.05 -2.60 1.96
CA THR A 13 -7.72 -2.92 3.23
C THR A 13 -8.65 -4.12 3.10
N ASP A 14 -9.44 -4.19 2.02
CA ASP A 14 -10.37 -5.29 1.77
C ASP A 14 -9.62 -6.61 1.54
N LEU A 15 -8.56 -6.59 0.72
CA LEU A 15 -7.71 -7.75 0.44
C LEU A 15 -7.00 -8.27 1.70
N PHE A 16 -6.53 -7.36 2.55
CA PHE A 16 -5.94 -7.69 3.85
C PHE A 16 -6.96 -8.26 4.84
N ASN A 17 -8.19 -7.74 4.86
CA ASN A 17 -9.28 -8.31 5.68
C ASN A 17 -9.70 -9.70 5.21
N GLN A 18 -9.62 -9.96 3.90
CA GLN A 18 -9.86 -11.28 3.31
C GLN A 18 -8.71 -12.27 3.59
N GLY A 19 -7.54 -11.77 4.01
CA GLY A 19 -6.33 -12.58 4.23
C GLY A 19 -5.71 -13.10 2.93
N ASP A 20 -6.08 -12.53 1.78
CA ASP A 20 -5.71 -13.05 0.47
C ASP A 20 -4.37 -12.48 0.01
N THR A 21 -3.30 -13.07 0.52
CA THR A 21 -1.92 -12.61 0.34
C THR A 21 -1.52 -12.49 -1.13
N LEU A 22 -1.94 -13.44 -1.98
CA LEU A 22 -1.64 -13.43 -3.41
C LEU A 22 -2.25 -12.20 -4.10
N ASN A 23 -3.53 -11.93 -3.83
CA ASN A 23 -4.21 -10.78 -4.41
C ASN A 23 -3.61 -9.45 -3.94
N ILE A 24 -3.11 -9.38 -2.70
CA ILE A 24 -2.39 -8.19 -2.20
C ILE A 24 -1.13 -7.93 -3.04
N TYR A 25 -0.29 -8.93 -3.25
CA TYR A 25 0.91 -8.78 -4.08
C TYR A 25 0.57 -8.47 -5.54
N MET A 26 -0.45 -9.10 -6.11
CA MET A 26 -0.90 -8.78 -7.48
C MET A 26 -1.42 -7.34 -7.61
N PHE A 27 -2.12 -6.84 -6.59
CA PHE A 27 -2.60 -5.46 -6.58
C PHE A 27 -1.45 -4.45 -6.42
N MET A 28 -0.46 -4.77 -5.58
CA MET A 28 0.75 -3.96 -5.45
C MET A 28 1.61 -3.95 -6.72
N ASP A 29 1.69 -5.08 -7.41
CA ASP A 29 2.32 -5.20 -8.73
C ASP A 29 1.61 -4.34 -9.79
N MET A 30 0.26 -4.35 -9.80
CA MET A 30 -0.53 -3.47 -10.67
C MET A 30 -0.25 -1.97 -10.44
N MET A 31 0.02 -1.57 -9.19
CA MET A 31 0.42 -0.20 -8.84
C MET A 31 1.87 0.13 -9.22
N ASN A 32 2.60 -0.79 -9.87
CA ASN A 32 4.01 -0.67 -10.20
C ASN A 32 4.88 -0.40 -8.95
N MET A 33 4.45 -0.89 -7.77
CA MET A 33 5.26 -0.73 -6.57
C MET A 33 6.49 -1.65 -6.60
N PRO A 34 7.68 -1.15 -6.23
CA PRO A 34 8.87 -1.98 -6.13
C PRO A 34 8.67 -3.10 -5.11
N ILE A 35 9.23 -4.29 -5.35
CA ILE A 35 9.11 -5.45 -4.46
C ILE A 35 9.54 -5.12 -3.02
N ASP A 36 10.55 -4.25 -2.84
CA ASP A 36 10.99 -3.79 -1.52
C ASP A 36 9.88 -3.04 -0.74
N VAL A 37 9.10 -2.22 -1.46
CA VAL A 37 7.95 -1.50 -0.90
C VAL A 37 6.77 -2.44 -0.65
N GLN A 38 6.56 -3.43 -1.52
CA GLN A 38 5.52 -4.45 -1.34
C GLN A 38 5.73 -5.26 -0.06
N ASP A 39 6.96 -5.72 0.17
CA ASP A 39 7.31 -6.54 1.34
C ASP A 39 7.24 -5.72 2.64
N ARG A 40 7.68 -4.46 2.60
CA ARG A 40 7.52 -3.50 3.70
C ARG A 40 6.07 -3.24 4.03
N LEU A 41 5.24 -2.88 3.03
CA LEU A 41 3.80 -2.69 3.19
C LEU A 41 3.14 -3.91 3.80
N PHE A 42 3.47 -5.09 3.26
CA PHE A 42 2.91 -6.34 3.74
C PHE A 42 3.28 -6.63 5.20
N THR A 43 4.53 -6.40 5.57
CA THR A 43 5.03 -6.58 6.93
C THR A 43 4.42 -5.55 7.89
N GLU A 44 4.36 -4.28 7.51
CA GLU A 44 3.76 -3.22 8.33
C GLU A 44 2.27 -3.49 8.56
N ILE A 45 1.52 -3.81 7.51
CA ILE A 45 0.08 -4.05 7.59
C ILE A 45 -0.22 -5.37 8.32
N SER A 46 0.57 -6.44 8.10
CA SER A 46 0.45 -7.68 8.89
C SER A 46 0.81 -7.49 10.36
N SER A 47 1.72 -6.55 10.67
CA SER A 47 2.06 -6.21 12.06
C SER A 47 1.01 -5.29 12.71
N LEU A 48 0.09 -4.70 11.93
CA LEU A 48 -1.02 -3.93 12.48
C LEU A 48 -2.03 -4.87 13.12
N ARG A 49 -2.20 -4.71 14.44
CA ARG A 49 -3.20 -5.45 15.23
C ARG A 49 -4.66 -5.19 14.78
N ASN A 50 -4.90 -4.09 14.08
CA ASN A 50 -6.15 -3.75 13.41
C ASN A 50 -5.84 -3.11 12.07
N ILE A 51 -6.36 -3.72 11.01
CA ILE A 51 -6.21 -3.28 9.63
C ILE A 51 -7.25 -2.17 9.39
N ASP A 52 -6.82 -0.93 9.59
CA ASP A 52 -7.66 0.25 9.45
C ASP A 52 -7.35 0.98 8.14
N LYS A 53 -8.39 1.35 7.38
CA LYS A 53 -8.25 2.06 6.11
C LYS A 53 -7.38 3.31 6.25
N GLY A 54 -7.55 4.09 7.32
CA GLY A 54 -6.81 5.34 7.52
C GLY A 54 -5.32 5.13 7.78
N LYS A 55 -4.92 3.94 8.29
CA LYS A 55 -3.51 3.57 8.42
C LYS A 55 -2.93 3.15 7.09
N ILE A 56 -3.65 2.31 6.34
CA ILE A 56 -3.21 1.89 5.01
C ILE A 56 -3.09 3.10 4.07
N GLU A 57 -4.03 4.03 4.13
CA GLU A 57 -3.99 5.27 3.34
C GLU A 57 -2.74 6.10 3.66
N ASN A 58 -2.42 6.30 4.95
CA ASN A 58 -1.18 6.98 5.35
C ASN A 58 0.08 6.25 4.87
N ILE A 59 0.08 4.91 4.93
CA ILE A 59 1.25 4.11 4.51
C ILE A 59 1.42 4.21 2.98
N ILE A 60 0.34 4.10 2.20
CA ILE A 60 0.36 4.28 0.74
C ILE A 60 0.73 5.71 0.37
N GLU A 61 0.19 6.73 1.03
CA GLU A 61 0.57 8.12 0.79
C GLU A 61 2.05 8.36 1.10
N SER A 62 2.55 7.81 2.22
CA SER A 62 3.97 7.93 2.60
C SER A 62 4.90 7.25 1.58
N HIS A 63 4.55 6.06 1.10
CA HIS A 63 5.31 5.37 0.05
C HIS A 63 5.16 6.02 -1.32
N GLY A 64 3.96 6.48 -1.68
CA GLY A 64 3.69 7.19 -2.92
C GLY A 64 4.43 8.52 -2.99
N GLN A 65 4.48 9.28 -1.89
CA GLN A 65 5.31 10.48 -1.77
C GLN A 65 6.80 10.14 -1.83
N SER A 66 7.27 9.10 -1.14
CA SER A 66 8.67 8.68 -1.17
C SER A 66 9.12 8.28 -2.59
N LEU A 67 8.27 7.56 -3.33
CA LEU A 67 8.52 7.19 -4.74
C LEU A 67 8.54 8.41 -5.68
N MET A 68 7.73 9.43 -5.38
CA MET A 68 7.78 10.69 -6.14
C MET A 68 9.00 11.55 -5.80
N ASP A 69 9.44 11.55 -4.54
CA ASP A 69 10.64 12.28 -4.09
C ASP A 69 11.92 11.66 -4.67
N GLU A 70 12.01 10.33 -4.73
CA GLU A 70 13.12 9.63 -5.40
C GLU A 70 13.19 9.90 -6.91
N ARG A 71 12.05 10.15 -7.57
CA ARG A 71 12.00 10.47 -9.01
C ARG A 71 12.26 11.93 -9.35
N LEU A 72 12.13 12.83 -8.37
CA LEU A 72 12.49 14.25 -8.52
C LEU A 72 13.97 14.53 -8.19
N ASN A 73 14.68 13.58 -7.59
CA ASN A 73 16.10 13.67 -7.25
C ASN A 73 17.06 13.09 -8.32
N TYR A 74 16.55 12.69 -9.49
CA TYR A 74 17.34 12.28 -10.66
C TYR A 74 17.22 13.28 -11.81
#